data_AF-A0A418X7H6-F1
#
_entry.id   AF-A0A418X7H6-F1
#
_cell.length_a   1.000
_cell.length_b   1.000
_cell.length_c   1.000
_cell.angle_alpha   90.00
_cell.angle_beta   90.00
_cell.angle_gamma   90.00
#
_symmetry.space_group_name_H-M   'P 1'
#
loop_
_entity.id
_entity.type
_entity.pdbx_description
1 polymer ?
#
loop_
_entity_poly.entity_id
_entity_poly.type
_entity_poly.pdbx_seq_one_letter_code
_entity_poly.pdbx_strand_id
1 'polypeptide(L)'
;NRFTPSITIASDPMNSVEVNLKVNPVKESPENILQLPERIAEAKGIKIIVCIDEFQQLANLPKWKNLEAMLRAEWQLQHHTTYCLYGSKMHMMKDIFNKTNSPFFKFGQLMNLKRIAKEYW
;
A
#
# COMPACT_ATOMS: atom_id res chain seq x y z
N ASN A 1 -15.92 10.72 -2.75
CA ASN A 1 -15.82 11.17 -4.15
C ASN A 1 -15.29 12.60 -4.22
N ARG A 2 -14.04 12.78 -4.61
CA ARG A 2 -13.48 14.11 -4.94
C ARG A 2 -13.09 14.12 -6.42
N PHE A 3 -13.71 15.02 -7.17
CA PHE A 3 -13.46 15.26 -8.58
C PHE A 3 -12.67 16.56 -8.71
N THR A 4 -11.70 16.61 -9.62
CA THR A 4 -10.99 17.86 -9.97
C THR A 4 -11.61 18.43 -11.24
N PRO A 5 -12.46 19.47 -11.14
CA PRO A 5 -13.02 20.11 -12.32
C PRO A 5 -11.94 20.91 -13.04
N SER A 6 -12.00 20.91 -14.37
CA SER A 6 -11.25 21.84 -15.21
C SER A 6 -12.24 22.54 -16.14
N ILE A 7 -12.12 23.87 -16.23
CA ILE A 7 -12.97 24.73 -17.05
C ILE A 7 -12.08 25.36 -18.12
N THR A 8 -12.47 25.21 -19.39
CA THR A 8 -11.85 25.92 -20.52
C THR A 8 -12.93 26.73 -21.22
N ILE A 9 -12.65 28.01 -21.45
CA ILE A 9 -13.56 28.95 -22.11
C ILE A 9 -12.88 29.36 -23.42
N ALA A 10 -13.50 29.04 -24.55
CA ALA A 10 -13.11 29.54 -25.86
C ALA A 10 -14.17 30.56 -26.31
N SER A 11 -13.74 31.71 -26.85
CA SER A 11 -14.65 32.67 -27.48
C SER A 11 -14.24 32.88 -28.92
N ASP A 12 -15.14 32.57 -29.86
CA ASP A 12 -15.03 32.99 -31.25
C ASP A 12 -15.79 34.33 -31.44
N PRO A 13 -15.24 35.30 -32.19
CA PRO A 13 -15.87 36.60 -32.46
C PRO A 13 -17.30 36.58 -33.04
N MET A 14 -17.84 35.44 -33.49
CA MET A 14 -19.17 35.38 -34.12
C MET A 14 -20.27 34.61 -33.37
N ASN A 15 -20.17 34.51 -32.03
CA ASN A 15 -21.14 33.93 -31.09
C ASN A 15 -21.11 32.39 -30.96
N SER A 16 -20.29 31.92 -30.02
CA SER A 16 -20.72 30.93 -29.02
C SER A 16 -19.68 30.87 -27.90
N VAL A 17 -20.14 30.70 -26.65
CA VAL A 17 -19.27 30.44 -25.50
C VAL A 17 -19.37 28.95 -25.21
N GLU A 18 -18.28 28.23 -25.45
CA GLU A 18 -18.23 26.80 -25.17
C GLU A 18 -17.57 26.57 -23.80
N VAL A 19 -18.33 25.98 -22.86
CA VAL A 19 -17.84 25.63 -21.53
C VAL A 19 -17.67 24.12 -21.46
N ASN A 20 -16.43 23.66 -21.53
CA ASN A 20 -16.09 22.25 -21.42
C ASN A 20 -15.72 21.89 -19.97
N LEU A 21 -16.60 21.16 -19.27
CA LEU A 21 -16.31 20.60 -17.95
C LEU A 21 -15.73 19.19 -18.10
N LYS A 22 -14.42 19.05 -17.88
CA LYS A 22 -13.78 17.72 -17.85
C LYS A 22 -13.70 17.24 -16.41
N VAL A 23 -14.41 16.15 -16.12
CA VAL A 23 -14.30 15.41 -14.86
C VAL A 23 -13.29 14.31 -15.06
N ASN A 24 -12.03 14.55 -14.66
CA ASN A 24 -11.02 13.52 -14.69
C ASN A 24 -11.20 12.62 -13.46
N PRO A 25 -11.28 11.28 -13.60
CA PRO A 25 -11.11 10.40 -12.46
C PRO A 25 -9.72 10.68 -11.90
N VAL A 26 -9.66 11.08 -10.63
CA VAL A 26 -8.38 11.19 -9.92
C VAL A 26 -7.76 9.80 -9.99
N LYS A 27 -6.56 9.67 -10.58
CA LYS A 27 -5.79 8.43 -10.48
C LYS A 27 -5.70 8.10 -8.99
N GLU A 28 -6.23 6.94 -8.59
CA GLU A 28 -6.08 6.40 -7.24
C GLU A 28 -4.61 6.53 -6.86
N SER A 29 -4.33 7.39 -5.88
CA SER A 29 -2.97 7.57 -5.41
C SER A 29 -2.55 6.28 -4.67
N PRO A 30 -1.28 5.85 -4.76
CA PRO A 30 -0.84 4.64 -4.07
C PRO A 30 -1.19 4.66 -2.57
N GLU A 31 -1.14 5.82 -1.93
CA GLU A 31 -1.49 6.04 -0.53
C GLU A 31 -2.95 5.69 -0.25
N ASN A 32 -3.88 6.08 -1.14
CA ASN A 32 -5.30 5.71 -0.99
C ASN A 32 -5.49 4.19 -1.03
N ILE A 33 -4.78 3.48 -1.92
CA ILE A 33 -4.83 2.03 -2.01
C ILE A 33 -4.30 1.39 -0.72
N LEU A 34 -3.18 1.89 -0.20
CA LEU A 34 -2.57 1.39 1.03
C LEU A 34 -3.42 1.62 2.28
N GLN A 35 -4.27 2.66 2.28
CA GLN A 35 -5.24 2.95 3.36
C GLN A 35 -6.52 2.12 3.28
N LEU A 36 -6.78 1.39 2.19
CA LEU A 36 -8.04 0.67 2.02
C LEU A 36 -8.36 -0.31 3.16
N PRO A 37 -7.41 -1.16 3.64
CA PRO A 37 -7.70 -2.07 4.74
C PRO A 37 -8.20 -1.33 5.99
N GLU A 38 -7.54 -0.23 6.37
CA GLU A 38 -7.92 0.55 7.54
C GLU A 38 -9.30 1.18 7.38
N ARG A 39 -9.57 1.82 6.23
CA ARG A 39 -10.88 2.43 5.96
C ARG A 39 -12.01 1.41 5.98
N ILE A 40 -11.78 0.21 5.47
CA ILE A 40 -12.77 -0.87 5.48
C ILE A 40 -12.98 -1.37 6.92
N ALA A 41 -11.89 -1.53 7.68
CA ALA A 41 -11.93 -1.96 9.07
C ALA A 41 -12.73 -0.98 9.94
N GLU A 42 -12.45 0.31 9.83
CA GLU A 42 -13.19 1.39 10.52
C GLU A 42 -14.66 1.43 10.12
N ALA A 43 -14.96 1.46 8.81
CA ALA A 43 -16.33 1.58 8.32
C ALA A 43 -17.22 0.40 8.72
N LYS A 44 -16.63 -0.79 8.89
CA LYS A 44 -17.36 -2.00 9.30
C LYS A 44 -17.27 -2.28 10.80
N GLY A 45 -16.47 -1.53 11.56
CA GLY A 45 -16.22 -1.80 12.98
C GLY A 45 -15.56 -3.16 13.24
N ILE A 46 -14.69 -3.62 12.34
CA ILE A 46 -13.99 -4.91 12.44
C ILE A 46 -12.47 -4.71 12.48
N LYS A 47 -11.73 -5.75 12.84
CA LYS A 47 -10.26 -5.80 12.65
C LYS A 47 -9.94 -6.58 11.38
N ILE A 48 -8.95 -6.12 10.63
CA ILE A 48 -8.51 -6.77 9.38
C ILE A 48 -7.08 -7.27 9.54
N ILE A 49 -6.82 -8.48 9.06
CA ILE A 49 -5.47 -9.01 8.91
C ILE A 49 -5.18 -9.12 7.42
N VAL A 50 -4.13 -8.45 6.97
CA VAL A 50 -3.64 -8.53 5.59
C VAL A 50 -2.45 -9.48 5.56
N CYS A 51 -2.60 -10.59 4.86
CA CYS A 51 -1.56 -11.60 4.66
C CYS A 51 -0.90 -11.37 3.29
N ILE A 52 0.41 -11.14 3.29
CA ILE A 52 1.18 -10.96 2.05
C ILE A 52 2.22 -12.07 1.97
N ASP A 53 1.99 -12.99 1.05
CA ASP A 53 2.94 -14.04 0.69
C ASP A 53 4.07 -13.48 -0.19
N GLU A 54 5.22 -14.14 -0.14
CA GLU A 54 6.42 -13.80 -0.90
C GLU A 54 6.79 -12.31 -0.79
N PHE A 55 6.66 -11.73 0.41
CA PHE A 55 6.90 -10.29 0.63
C PHE A 55 8.27 -9.84 0.15
N GLN A 56 9.30 -10.70 0.27
CA GLN A 56 10.65 -10.41 -0.24
C GLN A 56 10.72 -10.03 -1.74
N GLN A 57 9.72 -10.40 -2.55
CA GLN A 57 9.72 -10.11 -3.99
C GLN A 57 9.66 -8.62 -4.26
N LEU A 58 9.15 -7.83 -3.31
CA LEU A 58 9.13 -6.37 -3.41
C LEU A 58 10.55 -5.83 -3.66
N ALA A 59 11.59 -6.43 -3.07
CA ALA A 59 12.99 -6.00 -3.20
C ALA A 59 13.56 -6.20 -4.62
N ASN A 60 12.86 -6.94 -5.48
CA ASN A 60 13.22 -7.13 -6.88
C ASN A 60 12.56 -6.11 -7.81
N LEU A 61 11.66 -5.25 -7.30
CA LEU A 61 10.96 -4.25 -8.10
C LEU A 61 11.84 -3.02 -8.39
N PRO A 62 11.65 -2.36 -9.54
CA PRO A 62 12.26 -1.07 -9.79
C PRO A 62 11.84 -0.07 -8.70
N LYS A 63 12.81 0.67 -8.15
CA LYS A 63 12.58 1.68 -7.09
C LYS A 63 11.90 1.12 -5.81
N TRP A 64 12.10 -0.17 -5.50
CA TRP A 64 11.50 -0.83 -4.33
C TRP A 64 11.70 -0.09 -3.00
N LYS A 65 12.83 0.59 -2.79
CA LYS A 65 13.08 1.37 -1.57
C LYS A 65 12.04 2.49 -1.34
N ASN A 66 11.58 3.13 -2.41
CA ASN A 66 10.54 4.15 -2.31
C ASN A 66 9.20 3.51 -1.94
N LEU A 67 8.92 2.34 -2.50
CA LEU A 67 7.73 1.56 -2.17
C LEU A 67 7.77 1.15 -0.69
N GLU A 68 8.87 0.61 -0.19
CA GLU A 68 8.98 0.25 1.24
C GLU A 68 8.77 1.43 2.19
N ALA A 69 9.37 2.58 1.88
CA ALA A 69 9.21 3.78 2.69
C ALA A 69 7.74 4.22 2.73
N MET A 70 7.05 4.15 1.60
CA MET A 70 5.62 4.48 1.49
C MET A 70 4.74 3.46 2.23
N LEU A 71 5.00 2.16 2.08
CA LEU A 71 4.31 1.11 2.85
C LEU A 71 4.46 1.35 4.35
N ARG A 72 5.69 1.61 4.81
CA ARG A 72 5.97 1.91 6.22
C ARG A 72 5.22 3.15 6.69
N ALA A 73 5.26 4.23 5.90
CA ALA A 73 4.63 5.50 6.25
C ALA A 73 3.12 5.37 6.44
N GLU A 74 2.45 4.62 5.57
CA GLU A 74 1.00 4.39 5.65
C GLU A 74 0.64 3.37 6.73
N TRP A 75 1.29 2.20 6.74
CA TRP A 75 0.89 1.09 7.61
C TRP A 75 1.14 1.35 9.10
N GLN A 76 2.12 2.19 9.44
CA GLN A 76 2.39 2.52 10.83
C GLN A 76 1.30 3.36 11.51
N LEU A 77 0.46 4.04 10.71
CA LEU A 77 -0.64 4.88 11.19
C LEU A 77 -1.95 4.10 11.33
N GLN A 78 -1.97 2.82 10.92
CA GLN A 78 -3.16 1.98 10.94
C GLN A 78 -3.31 1.29 12.29
N HIS A 79 -4.51 1.32 12.86
CA HIS A 79 -4.80 0.80 14.20
C HIS A 79 -5.75 -0.40 14.19
N HIS A 80 -6.55 -0.55 13.13
CA HIS A 80 -7.52 -1.64 12.97
C HIS A 80 -7.05 -2.72 12.00
N THR A 81 -5.90 -2.47 11.35
CA THR A 81 -5.27 -3.38 10.39
C THR A 81 -3.96 -3.95 10.95
N THR A 82 -3.76 -5.26 10.82
CA THR A 82 -2.51 -5.94 11.13
C THR A 82 -1.95 -6.62 9.88
N TYR A 83 -0.64 -6.56 9.68
CA TYR A 83 0.04 -7.14 8.53
C TYR A 83 0.80 -8.41 8.91
N CYS A 84 0.45 -9.54 8.27
CA CYS A 84 1.19 -10.79 8.36
C CYS A 84 2.03 -10.95 7.08
N LEU A 85 3.34 -10.71 7.20
CA LEU A 85 4.27 -10.70 6.08
C LEU A 85 5.14 -11.96 6.14
N TYR A 86 5.10 -12.77 5.09
CA TYR A 86 5.82 -14.04 5.04
C TYR A 86 6.38 -14.32 3.64
N GLY A 87 7.27 -15.31 3.58
CA GLY A 87 7.78 -15.80 2.30
C GLY A 87 8.98 -16.75 2.46
N SER A 88 9.28 -17.47 1.38
CA SER A 88 10.24 -18.59 1.39
C SER A 88 11.71 -18.18 1.51
N LYS A 89 12.11 -17.01 0.98
CA LYS A 89 13.53 -16.59 0.97
C LYS A 89 13.90 -15.88 2.27
N MET A 90 14.19 -16.68 3.30
CA MET A 90 14.54 -16.21 4.64
C MET A 90 15.65 -15.15 4.67
N HIS A 91 16.69 -15.27 3.84
CA HIS A 91 17.78 -14.27 3.76
C HIS A 91 17.25 -12.88 3.37
N MET A 92 16.42 -12.80 2.33
CA MET A 92 15.86 -11.53 1.86
C MET A 92 14.89 -10.94 2.88
N MET A 93 14.06 -11.80 3.51
CA MET A 93 13.20 -11.37 4.62
C MET A 93 14.02 -10.76 5.77
N LYS A 94 15.12 -11.41 6.18
CA LYS A 94 16.02 -10.85 7.21
C LYS A 94 16.59 -9.50 6.80
N ASP A 95 16.97 -9.33 5.54
CA ASP A 95 17.48 -8.06 5.05
C ASP A 95 16.45 -6.93 5.17
N ILE A 96 15.18 -7.21 4.90
CA ILE A 96 14.08 -6.24 5.00
C ILE A 96 13.80 -5.88 6.47
N PHE A 97 13.80 -6.83 7.40
CA PHE A 97 13.35 -6.58 8.78
C PHE A 97 14.47 -6.34 9.82
N ASN A 98 15.72 -6.77 9.55
CA ASN A 98 16.83 -6.70 10.52
C ASN A 98 17.90 -5.66 10.20
N LYS A 99 17.93 -5.08 9.00
CA LYS A 99 18.90 -4.01 8.69
C LYS A 99 18.42 -2.68 9.27
N THR A 100 19.26 -2.01 10.06
CA THR A 100 18.95 -0.73 10.70
C THR A 100 18.53 0.37 9.72
N ASN A 101 19.04 0.34 8.49
CA ASN A 101 18.69 1.29 7.43
C ASN A 101 17.43 0.90 6.64
N SER A 102 16.74 -0.18 7.00
CA SER A 102 15.49 -0.57 6.35
C SER A 102 14.29 0.16 6.98
N PRO A 103 13.33 0.67 6.18
CA PRO A 103 12.07 1.21 6.70
C PRO A 103 11.29 0.21 7.58
N PHE A 104 11.45 -1.09 7.31
CA PHE A 104 10.81 -2.17 8.04
C PHE A 104 11.59 -2.65 9.26
N PHE A 105 12.71 -2.00 9.61
CA PHE A 105 13.47 -2.34 10.81
C PHE A 105 12.58 -2.26 12.06
N LYS A 106 12.44 -3.40 12.76
CA LYS A 106 11.56 -3.54 13.94
C LYS A 106 10.11 -3.13 13.69
N PHE A 107 9.61 -3.23 12.45
CA PHE A 107 8.22 -2.95 12.11
C PHE A 107 7.22 -3.86 12.84
N GLY A 108 7.65 -5.07 13.18
CA GLY A 108 6.83 -6.05 13.89
C GLY A 108 7.65 -7.16 14.52
N GLN A 109 6.96 -8.17 15.05
CA GLN A 109 7.59 -9.35 15.61
C GLN A 109 8.00 -10.32 14.50
N LEU A 110 9.26 -10.75 14.54
CA LEU A 110 9.77 -11.79 13.64
C LEU A 110 9.52 -13.18 14.23
N MET A 111 8.84 -14.01 13.45
CA MET A 111 8.61 -15.42 13.78
C MET A 111 9.31 -16.31 12.74
N ASN A 112 10.21 -17.17 13.21
CA ASN A 112 10.85 -18.16 12.33
C ASN A 112 10.09 -19.48 12.42
N LEU A 113 9.42 -19.87 11.32
CA LEU A 113 8.67 -21.11 11.26
C LEU A 113 9.60 -22.29 11.03
N LYS A 114 9.50 -23.31 11.89
CA LYS A 114 10.21 -24.57 11.73
C LYS A 114 9.43 -25.47 10.76
N ARG A 115 10.13 -26.44 10.17
CA ARG A 115 9.48 -27.51 9.42
C ARG A 115 8.46 -28.22 10.32
N ILE A 116 7.34 -28.63 9.72
CA ILE A 116 6.35 -29.46 10.40
C ILE A 116 7.04 -30.75 10.85
N ALA A 117 6.86 -31.10 12.11
CA ALA A 117 7.46 -32.30 12.68
C ALA A 117 6.84 -33.56 12.07
N LYS A 118 7.58 -34.67 12.02
CA LYS A 118 7.21 -35.88 11.28
C LYS A 118 5.91 -36.50 11.81
N GLU A 119 5.64 -36.34 13.09
CA GLU A 119 4.43 -36.82 13.77
C GLU A 119 3.13 -36.14 13.32
N TYR A 120 3.21 -35.01 12.59
CA TYR A 120 2.05 -34.30 12.03
C TYR A 120 1.93 -34.44 10.51
N TRP A 121 2.76 -35.29 9.89
CA TRP A 121 2.75 -35.64 8.48
C TRP A 121 2.14 -37.02 8.27
#